data_AF-A0A0D2K8X9-F1
#
_entry.id   AF-A0A0D2K8X9-F1
#
_cell.length_a   1.000
_cell.length_b   1.000
_cell.length_c   1.000
_cell.angle_alpha   90.00
_cell.angle_beta   90.00
_cell.angle_gamma   90.00
#
_symmetry.space_group_name_H-M   'P 1'
#
loop_
_entity.id
_entity.type
_entity.pdbx_description
1 polymer ?
#
loop_
_entity_poly.entity_id
_entity_poly.type
_entity_poly.pdbx_seq_one_letter_code
_entity_poly.pdbx_strand_id
1 'polypeptide(L)'
;MHIQALPVPSCCATRASRVQPFLRKIFEGINGLEFDAKGVVTAMRSEEGESVTFAKPFDPATAGGAVERWLIDCEAAMRDTLRAVVRQSFDAYASRERIKWVCEWPGQVVLCVDSMYWSHDVAAAIVVDKVRAQLSKLERRTLSALIVINVHARDVADELARQNVASENDFEWTSQLRYGWDSAREGVVVRMLNAALGYGYEYLGNGGRLVITPLTDRCYRTLMGALHLNLGGAPEGPAATALTTSRWCA
;
A
#
# COMPACT_ATOMS: atom_id res chain seq x y z
N MET A 1 1.19 -51.28 15.92
CA MET A 1 0.65 -50.00 15.40
C MET A 1 0.82 -48.95 16.48
N HIS A 2 1.94 -48.23 16.48
CA HIS A 2 2.10 -47.04 17.33
C HIS A 2 1.40 -45.87 16.64
N ILE A 3 0.25 -45.47 17.16
CA ILE A 3 -0.39 -44.21 16.80
C ILE A 3 0.45 -43.12 17.50
N GLN A 4 1.32 -42.45 16.75
CA GLN A 4 1.93 -41.20 17.21
C GLN A 4 0.82 -40.16 17.37
N ALA A 5 0.55 -39.78 18.61
CA ALA A 5 -0.29 -38.62 18.90
C ALA A 5 0.39 -37.38 18.31
N LEU A 6 -0.23 -36.79 17.29
CA LEU A 6 0.14 -35.46 16.82
C LEU A 6 0.00 -34.48 18.00
N PRO A 7 0.97 -33.57 18.22
CA PRO A 7 0.89 -32.62 19.31
C PRO A 7 -0.34 -31.74 19.13
N VAL A 8 -1.22 -31.74 20.13
CA VAL A 8 -2.36 -30.84 20.20
C VAL A 8 -1.81 -29.41 20.33
N PRO A 9 -2.21 -28.45 19.48
CA PRO A 9 -1.73 -27.07 19.58
C PRO A 9 -2.02 -26.52 20.98
N SER A 10 -1.10 -25.74 21.53
CA SER A 10 -1.27 -25.07 22.82
C SER A 10 -2.61 -24.31 22.88
N CYS A 11 -3.26 -24.30 24.05
CA CYS A 11 -4.59 -23.71 24.26
C CYS A 11 -4.70 -22.21 23.87
N CYS A 12 -3.57 -21.51 23.76
CA CYS A 12 -3.51 -20.10 23.32
C CYS A 12 -3.53 -19.93 21.80
N ALA A 13 -2.85 -20.79 21.03
CA ALA A 13 -2.91 -20.78 19.56
C ALA A 13 -4.34 -21.03 19.06
N THR A 14 -5.10 -21.85 19.79
CA THR A 14 -6.54 -22.14 19.54
C THR A 14 -7.47 -20.98 19.89
N ARG A 15 -7.00 -19.94 20.59
CA ARG A 15 -7.79 -18.76 20.97
C ARG A 15 -7.55 -17.59 20.04
N ALA A 16 -6.29 -17.33 19.64
CA ALA A 16 -5.95 -16.31 18.65
C ALA A 16 -6.56 -16.63 17.27
N SER A 17 -6.62 -17.92 16.90
CA SER A 17 -7.28 -18.37 15.66
C SER A 17 -8.79 -18.06 15.60
N ARG A 18 -9.46 -17.86 16.75
CA ARG A 18 -10.88 -17.45 16.79
C ARG A 18 -11.12 -16.01 16.36
N VAL A 19 -10.07 -15.17 16.37
CA VAL A 19 -10.14 -13.78 15.94
C VAL A 19 -10.04 -13.66 14.42
N GLN A 20 -9.50 -14.69 13.73
CA GLN A 20 -9.32 -14.72 12.26
C GLN A 20 -10.55 -14.25 11.45
N PRO A 21 -11.80 -14.70 11.74
CA PRO A 21 -12.96 -14.28 10.97
C PRO A 21 -13.31 -12.79 11.13
N PHE A 22 -12.81 -12.15 12.18
CA PHE A 22 -13.09 -10.75 12.51
C PHE A 22 -11.98 -9.80 12.05
N LEU A 23 -10.82 -10.31 11.60
CA LEU A 23 -9.68 -9.47 11.23
C LEU A 23 -10.02 -8.44 10.14
N ARG A 24 -10.86 -8.80 9.17
CA ARG A 24 -11.34 -7.88 8.13
C ARG A 24 -12.13 -6.66 8.65
N LYS A 25 -12.65 -6.74 9.88
CA LYS A 25 -13.34 -5.62 10.54
C LYS A 25 -12.39 -4.72 11.32
N ILE A 26 -11.18 -5.21 11.60
CA ILE A 26 -10.17 -4.55 12.44
C ILE A 26 -9.09 -3.93 11.54
N PHE A 27 -8.65 -4.68 10.54
CA PHE A 27 -7.64 -4.29 9.56
C PHE A 27 -8.25 -4.37 8.17
N GLU A 28 -7.97 -3.36 7.35
CA GLU A 28 -8.59 -3.24 6.03
C GLU A 28 -8.11 -4.33 5.06
N GLY A 29 -6.80 -4.61 5.01
CA GLY A 29 -6.23 -5.61 4.08
C GLY A 29 -5.83 -6.96 4.69
N ILE A 30 -5.95 -7.16 6.01
CA ILE A 30 -5.64 -8.47 6.63
C ILE A 30 -6.90 -9.34 6.64
N ASN A 31 -6.94 -10.28 5.70
CA ASN A 31 -7.95 -11.34 5.66
C ASN A 31 -7.63 -12.49 6.61
N GLY A 32 -6.35 -12.71 6.92
CA GLY A 32 -5.95 -13.68 7.92
C GLY A 32 -4.47 -13.63 8.25
N LEU A 33 -4.10 -14.25 9.36
CA LEU A 33 -2.73 -14.43 9.83
C LEU A 33 -2.28 -15.88 9.62
N GLU A 34 -0.98 -16.07 9.42
CA GLU A 34 -0.34 -17.38 9.37
C GLU A 34 0.40 -17.64 10.68
N PHE A 35 0.21 -18.84 11.22
CA PHE A 35 0.76 -19.26 12.51
C PHE A 35 1.75 -20.40 12.29
N ASP A 36 2.88 -20.35 12.99
CA ASP A 36 3.79 -21.48 13.05
C ASP A 36 3.26 -22.59 13.98
N ALA A 37 4.00 -23.70 14.09
CA ALA A 37 3.63 -24.82 14.95
C ALA A 37 3.58 -24.48 16.46
N LYS A 38 4.18 -23.36 16.88
CA LYS A 38 4.19 -22.88 18.26
C LYS A 38 3.07 -21.88 18.55
N GLY A 39 2.39 -21.38 17.52
CA GLY A 39 1.35 -20.35 17.62
C GLY A 39 1.86 -18.93 17.44
N VAL A 40 3.10 -18.75 16.96
CA VAL A 40 3.68 -17.45 16.62
C VAL A 40 3.11 -16.99 15.28
N VAL A 41 2.72 -15.73 15.20
CA VAL A 41 2.24 -15.11 13.97
C VAL A 41 3.44 -14.76 13.08
N THR A 42 3.45 -15.29 11.86
CA THR A 42 4.61 -15.24 10.95
C THR A 42 4.33 -14.47 9.66
N ALA A 43 3.09 -14.43 9.18
CA ALA A 43 2.72 -13.67 7.99
C ALA A 43 1.28 -13.13 8.07
N MET A 44 1.02 -12.08 7.30
CA MET A 44 -0.31 -11.55 7.04
C MET A 44 -0.75 -11.85 5.61
N ARG A 45 -2.00 -12.24 5.44
CA ARG A 45 -2.58 -12.66 4.15
C ARG A 45 -3.75 -11.78 3.77
N SER A 46 -3.81 -11.38 2.50
CA SER A 46 -4.92 -10.60 1.94
C SER A 46 -6.07 -11.47 1.46
N GLU A 47 -7.16 -10.84 1.05
CA GLU A 47 -8.29 -11.55 0.43
C GLU A 47 -7.92 -12.12 -0.96
N GLU A 48 -6.99 -11.48 -1.65
CA GLU A 48 -6.51 -11.86 -2.97
C GLU A 48 -5.52 -13.03 -2.96
N GLY A 49 -5.15 -13.51 -1.77
CA GLY A 49 -4.18 -14.57 -1.57
C GLY A 49 -2.73 -14.11 -1.55
N GLU A 50 -2.47 -12.80 -1.51
CA GLU A 50 -1.14 -12.26 -1.27
C GLU A 50 -0.75 -12.48 0.20
N SER A 51 0.45 -13.01 0.45
CA SER A 51 0.97 -13.25 1.79
C SER A 51 2.29 -12.51 1.98
N VAL A 52 2.40 -11.76 3.08
CA VAL A 52 3.57 -10.96 3.44
C VAL A 52 4.09 -11.44 4.79
N THR A 53 5.32 -11.95 4.80
CA THR A 53 6.00 -12.41 6.02
C THR A 53 6.39 -11.23 6.90
N PHE A 54 6.10 -11.29 8.20
CA PHE A 54 6.50 -10.27 9.16
C PHE A 54 8.02 -10.25 9.34
N ALA A 55 8.61 -9.05 9.31
CA ALA A 55 10.03 -8.87 9.60
C ALA A 55 10.37 -9.25 11.06
N LYS A 56 9.41 -9.01 11.97
CA LYS A 56 9.48 -9.43 13.37
C LYS A 56 8.21 -10.23 13.71
N PRO A 57 8.27 -11.57 13.68
CA PRO A 57 7.18 -12.41 14.16
C PRO A 57 6.87 -12.12 15.63
N PHE A 58 5.61 -12.27 16.02
CA PHE A 58 5.16 -12.01 17.40
C PHE A 58 4.26 -13.15 17.89
N ASP A 59 4.25 -13.39 19.20
CA ASP A 59 3.50 -14.48 19.82
C ASP A 59 2.29 -13.93 20.59
N PRO A 60 1.04 -14.18 20.15
CA PRO A 60 -0.15 -13.77 20.88
C PRO A 60 -0.23 -14.29 22.33
N ALA A 61 0.49 -15.37 22.67
CA ALA A 61 0.51 -15.90 24.02
C ALA A 61 1.20 -14.96 25.03
N THR A 62 2.15 -14.11 24.58
CA THR A 62 2.83 -13.16 25.46
C THR A 62 1.90 -12.05 25.97
N ALA A 63 0.75 -11.86 25.33
CA ALA A 63 -0.28 -10.92 25.75
C ALA A 63 -1.15 -11.43 26.93
N GLY A 64 -0.90 -12.63 27.45
CA GLY A 64 -1.63 -13.17 28.61
C GLY A 64 -3.13 -13.36 28.35
N GLY A 65 -3.53 -13.52 27.08
CA GLY A 65 -4.93 -13.66 26.67
C GLY A 65 -5.66 -12.34 26.39
N ALA A 66 -5.02 -11.18 26.57
CA ALA A 66 -5.59 -9.89 26.19
C ALA A 66 -5.52 -9.70 24.67
N VAL A 67 -6.68 -9.74 24.00
CA VAL A 67 -6.75 -9.69 22.54
C VAL A 67 -6.24 -8.36 21.97
N GLU A 68 -6.63 -7.24 22.60
CA GLU A 68 -6.22 -5.90 22.18
C GLU A 68 -4.70 -5.72 22.18
N ARG A 69 -4.00 -6.32 23.15
CA ARG A 69 -2.56 -6.17 23.30
C ARG A 69 -1.80 -6.82 22.14
N TRP A 70 -2.15 -8.06 21.77
CA TRP A 70 -1.49 -8.69 20.62
C TRP A 70 -1.96 -8.09 19.28
N LEU A 71 -3.15 -7.50 19.21
CA LEU A 71 -3.57 -6.72 18.03
C LEU A 71 -2.72 -5.45 17.83
N ILE A 72 -2.33 -4.78 18.92
CA ILE A 72 -1.37 -3.66 18.88
C ILE A 72 0.00 -4.16 18.39
N ASP A 73 0.47 -5.31 18.90
CA ASP A 73 1.71 -5.92 18.43
C ASP A 73 1.64 -6.27 16.93
N CYS A 74 0.47 -6.74 16.46
CA CYS A 74 0.21 -7.00 15.05
C CYS A 74 0.27 -5.73 14.20
N GLU A 75 -0.34 -4.64 14.65
CA GLU A 75 -0.31 -3.34 13.95
C GLU A 75 1.13 -2.80 13.85
N ALA A 76 1.90 -2.87 14.94
CA ALA A 76 3.29 -2.46 14.96
C ALA A 76 4.16 -3.31 14.03
N ALA A 77 4.02 -4.65 14.10
CA ALA A 77 4.75 -5.57 13.24
C ALA A 77 4.41 -5.37 11.76
N MET A 78 3.14 -5.10 11.43
CA MET A 78 2.68 -4.78 10.07
C MET A 78 3.37 -3.53 9.53
N ARG A 79 3.33 -2.42 10.29
CA ARG A 79 3.94 -1.14 9.87
C ARG A 79 5.44 -1.26 9.67
N ASP A 80 6.14 -1.87 10.62
CA ASP A 80 7.59 -2.08 10.54
C ASP A 80 7.97 -2.96 9.34
N THR A 81 7.20 -4.02 9.11
CA THR A 81 7.42 -4.93 7.97
C THR A 81 7.23 -4.19 6.66
N LEU A 82 6.11 -3.48 6.46
CA LEU A 82 5.86 -2.76 5.21
C LEU A 82 6.88 -1.66 4.97
N ARG A 83 7.31 -0.93 6.01
CA ARG A 83 8.39 0.06 5.89
C ARG A 83 9.70 -0.57 5.41
N ALA A 84 10.08 -1.71 5.98
CA ALA A 84 11.28 -2.43 5.60
C ALA A 84 11.19 -2.98 4.16
N VAL A 85 10.06 -3.59 3.79
CA VAL A 85 9.84 -4.16 2.45
C VAL A 85 9.80 -3.07 1.39
N VAL A 86 9.17 -1.92 1.67
CA VAL A 86 9.19 -0.73 0.77
C VAL A 86 10.62 -0.25 0.54
N ARG A 87 11.43 -0.13 1.60
CA ARG A 87 12.83 0.28 1.46
C ARG A 87 13.63 -0.71 0.60
N GLN A 88 13.51 -2.00 0.88
CA GLN A 88 14.22 -3.04 0.12
C GLN A 88 13.79 -3.06 -1.35
N SER A 89 12.48 -2.92 -1.61
CA SER A 89 11.93 -2.89 -2.96
C SER A 89 12.37 -1.64 -3.74
N PHE A 90 12.44 -0.48 -3.07
CA PHE A 90 12.97 0.76 -3.61
C PHE A 90 14.43 0.60 -4.03
N ASP A 91 15.29 0.08 -3.14
CA ASP A 91 16.72 -0.11 -3.44
C ASP A 91 16.94 -1.14 -4.58
N ALA A 92 16.05 -2.14 -4.69
CA ALA A 92 16.09 -3.15 -5.75
C ALA A 92 15.58 -2.64 -7.11
N TYR A 93 14.78 -1.58 -7.15
CA TYR A 93 14.06 -1.13 -8.34
C TYR A 93 14.99 -0.86 -9.53
N ALA A 94 16.07 -0.09 -9.32
CA ALA A 94 16.97 0.34 -10.39
C ALA A 94 17.89 -0.80 -10.90
N SER A 95 18.09 -1.85 -10.09
CA SER A 95 19.02 -2.94 -10.41
C SER A 95 18.35 -4.19 -10.98
N ARG A 96 17.02 -4.31 -10.84
CA ARG A 96 16.25 -5.48 -11.26
C ARG A 96 15.52 -5.23 -12.58
N GLU A 97 15.38 -6.29 -13.38
CA GLU A 97 14.53 -6.24 -14.57
C GLU A 97 13.08 -5.95 -14.17
N ARG A 98 12.44 -4.98 -14.82
CA ARG A 98 11.14 -4.43 -14.40
C ARG A 98 10.05 -5.50 -14.19
N ILE A 99 9.93 -6.46 -15.11
CA ILE A 99 8.91 -7.52 -15.01
C ILE A 99 9.20 -8.40 -13.79
N LYS A 100 10.46 -8.81 -13.60
CA LYS A 100 10.85 -9.65 -12.45
C LYS A 100 10.61 -8.91 -11.14
N TRP A 101 10.98 -7.63 -11.08
CA TRP A 101 10.74 -6.80 -9.91
C TRP A 101 9.23 -6.75 -9.56
N VAL A 102 8.35 -6.52 -10.53
CA VAL A 102 6.89 -6.51 -10.30
C VAL A 102 6.37 -7.85 -9.75
N CYS A 103 6.98 -8.97 -10.12
CA CYS A 103 6.58 -10.31 -9.67
C CYS A 103 7.18 -10.71 -8.31
N GLU A 104 8.31 -10.11 -7.90
CA GLU A 104 9.04 -10.47 -6.68
C GLU A 104 8.50 -9.78 -5.42
N TRP A 105 7.86 -8.60 -5.55
CA TRP A 105 7.43 -7.78 -4.42
C TRP A 105 5.90 -7.76 -4.24
N PRO A 106 5.39 -7.54 -3.01
CA PRO A 106 3.95 -7.40 -2.77
C PRO A 106 3.33 -6.29 -3.62
N GLY A 107 2.11 -6.50 -4.11
CA GLY A 107 1.45 -5.59 -5.06
C GLY A 107 1.34 -4.16 -4.54
N GLN A 108 0.95 -3.98 -3.27
CA GLN A 108 0.90 -2.66 -2.64
C GLN A 108 2.27 -1.96 -2.63
N VAL A 109 3.34 -2.70 -2.34
CA VAL A 109 4.72 -2.17 -2.30
C VAL A 109 5.19 -1.78 -3.69
N VAL A 110 4.92 -2.64 -4.69
CA VAL A 110 5.21 -2.37 -6.10
C VAL A 110 4.57 -1.05 -6.54
N LEU A 111 3.29 -0.83 -6.24
CA LEU A 111 2.59 0.40 -6.60
C LEU A 111 3.19 1.62 -5.89
N CYS A 112 3.49 1.51 -4.59
CA CYS A 112 4.09 2.60 -3.82
C CYS A 112 5.47 3.01 -4.37
N VAL A 113 6.34 2.02 -4.63
CA VAL A 113 7.68 2.28 -5.18
C VAL A 113 7.62 2.80 -6.59
N ASP A 114 6.72 2.27 -7.43
CA ASP A 114 6.48 2.81 -8.78
C ASP A 114 6.04 4.28 -8.74
N SER A 115 5.14 4.65 -7.83
CA SER A 115 4.72 6.06 -7.66
C SER A 115 5.85 6.96 -7.15
N MET A 116 6.76 6.46 -6.32
CA MET A 116 7.94 7.21 -5.89
C MET A 116 8.91 7.44 -7.05
N TYR A 117 9.27 6.39 -7.79
CA TYR A 117 10.12 6.51 -8.96
C TYR A 117 9.46 7.34 -10.04
N TRP A 118 8.18 7.18 -10.30
CA TRP A 118 7.44 8.06 -11.21
C TRP A 118 7.49 9.52 -10.77
N SER A 119 7.29 9.84 -9.50
CA SER A 119 7.35 11.23 -9.02
C SER A 119 8.74 11.82 -9.21
N HIS A 120 9.78 11.03 -8.94
CA HIS A 120 11.19 11.40 -9.14
C HIS A 120 11.55 11.53 -10.62
N ASP A 121 11.15 10.53 -11.41
CA ASP A 121 11.49 10.40 -12.82
C ASP A 121 10.68 11.37 -13.67
N VAL A 122 9.44 11.72 -13.35
CA VAL A 122 8.74 12.82 -14.05
C VAL A 122 9.35 14.17 -13.73
N ALA A 123 9.81 14.37 -12.48
CA ALA A 123 10.61 15.55 -12.17
C ALA A 123 11.92 15.58 -12.98
N ALA A 124 12.51 14.40 -13.28
CA ALA A 124 13.79 14.27 -13.97
C ALA A 124 13.70 14.08 -15.51
N ALA A 125 12.60 13.57 -16.05
CA ALA A 125 12.54 12.86 -17.34
C ALA A 125 11.18 13.01 -18.02
N ILE A 126 10.83 14.22 -18.41
CA ILE A 126 9.92 14.42 -19.54
C ILE A 126 10.38 13.48 -20.70
N VAL A 127 9.56 12.47 -21.04
CA VAL A 127 9.61 11.43 -22.12
C VAL A 127 9.67 9.95 -21.64
N VAL A 128 8.74 9.11 -22.16
CA VAL A 128 8.29 7.77 -21.68
C VAL A 128 8.61 6.64 -22.69
N ASP A 129 8.73 5.36 -22.27
CA ASP A 129 8.00 4.24 -22.94
C ASP A 129 7.92 2.87 -22.20
N LYS A 130 6.94 2.04 -22.61
CA LYS A 130 6.27 0.88 -21.95
C LYS A 130 6.86 -0.53 -22.16
N VAL A 131 6.42 -1.50 -21.33
CA VAL A 131 6.71 -2.97 -21.42
C VAL A 131 5.42 -3.83 -21.37
N ARG A 132 5.40 -5.01 -22.04
CA ARG A 132 4.35 -6.07 -21.98
C ARG A 132 4.95 -7.47 -21.72
N ALA A 133 4.32 -8.30 -20.88
CA ALA A 133 4.67 -9.72 -20.65
C ALA A 133 3.47 -10.58 -20.18
N GLN A 134 3.65 -11.91 -20.14
CA GLN A 134 2.68 -12.94 -19.69
C GLN A 134 2.79 -13.15 -18.17
N LEU A 135 1.67 -13.14 -17.43
CA LEU A 135 1.66 -13.03 -15.95
C LEU A 135 0.62 -13.95 -15.25
N SER A 136 0.83 -14.27 -13.97
CA SER A 136 -0.11 -14.98 -13.08
C SER A 136 -1.34 -14.13 -12.74
N LYS A 137 -2.38 -14.68 -12.07
CA LYS A 137 -3.60 -13.93 -11.74
C LYS A 137 -3.34 -12.78 -10.75
N LEU A 138 -2.47 -12.98 -9.77
CA LEU A 138 -2.07 -11.95 -8.80
C LEU A 138 -1.22 -10.88 -9.49
N GLU A 139 -0.23 -11.29 -10.29
CA GLU A 139 0.60 -10.38 -11.08
C GLU A 139 -0.22 -9.56 -12.09
N ARG A 140 -1.26 -10.14 -12.70
CA ARG A 140 -2.19 -9.41 -13.57
C ARG A 140 -2.95 -8.33 -12.80
N ARG A 141 -3.32 -8.57 -11.54
CA ARG A 141 -3.96 -7.54 -10.70
C ARG A 141 -3.00 -6.40 -10.40
N THR A 142 -1.76 -6.72 -10.00
CA THR A 142 -0.70 -5.73 -9.81
C THR A 142 -0.46 -4.93 -11.10
N LEU A 143 -0.37 -5.62 -12.25
CA LEU A 143 -0.17 -4.96 -13.54
C LEU A 143 -1.37 -4.11 -13.95
N SER A 144 -2.61 -4.55 -13.74
CA SER A 144 -3.80 -3.74 -14.01
C SER A 144 -3.81 -2.46 -13.16
N ALA A 145 -3.47 -2.56 -11.88
CA ALA A 145 -3.31 -1.40 -11.00
C ALA A 145 -2.18 -0.47 -11.48
N LEU A 146 -1.02 -1.04 -11.83
CA LEU A 146 0.11 -0.30 -12.41
C LEU A 146 -0.28 0.42 -13.70
N ILE A 147 -1.04 -0.22 -14.60
CA ILE A 147 -1.48 0.39 -15.87
C ILE A 147 -2.36 1.61 -15.59
N VAL A 148 -3.30 1.51 -14.65
CA VAL A 148 -4.17 2.63 -14.28
C VAL A 148 -3.36 3.82 -13.77
N ILE A 149 -2.41 3.57 -12.86
CA ILE A 149 -1.52 4.60 -12.33
C ILE A 149 -0.67 5.19 -13.45
N ASN A 150 -0.04 4.35 -14.27
CA ASN A 150 0.87 4.77 -15.35
C ASN A 150 0.16 5.57 -16.47
N VAL A 151 -1.10 5.26 -16.77
CA VAL A 151 -1.90 6.05 -17.74
C VAL A 151 -2.15 7.45 -17.18
N HIS A 152 -2.62 7.55 -15.94
CA HIS A 152 -2.83 8.85 -15.28
C HIS A 152 -1.51 9.65 -15.18
N ALA A 153 -0.44 9.00 -14.76
CA ALA A 153 0.91 9.53 -14.70
C ALA A 153 1.38 10.17 -16.02
N ARG A 154 1.20 9.45 -17.14
CA ARG A 154 1.50 9.97 -18.47
C ARG A 154 0.61 11.16 -18.82
N ASP A 155 -0.70 11.06 -18.56
CA ASP A 155 -1.65 12.12 -18.89
C ASP A 155 -1.33 13.43 -18.11
N VAL A 156 -0.88 13.31 -16.85
CA VAL A 156 -0.36 14.44 -16.04
C VAL A 156 0.93 14.99 -16.64
N ALA A 157 1.89 14.14 -17.00
CA ALA A 157 3.14 14.59 -17.61
C ALA A 157 2.91 15.35 -18.93
N ASP A 158 2.00 14.85 -19.78
CA ASP A 158 1.63 15.52 -21.02
C ASP A 158 0.96 16.88 -20.75
N GLU A 159 0.13 17.00 -19.71
CA GLU A 159 -0.50 18.27 -19.32
C GLU A 159 0.53 19.28 -18.80
N LEU A 160 1.45 18.86 -17.92
CA LEU A 160 2.52 19.72 -17.42
C LEU A 160 3.41 20.24 -18.56
N ALA A 161 3.71 19.37 -19.54
CA ALA A 161 4.46 19.76 -20.74
C ALA A 161 3.69 20.77 -21.60
N ARG A 162 2.38 20.56 -21.82
CA ARG A 162 1.52 21.53 -22.54
C ARG A 162 1.45 22.88 -21.86
N GLN A 163 1.45 22.90 -20.54
CA GLN A 163 1.40 24.12 -19.72
C GLN A 163 2.79 24.77 -19.53
N ASN A 164 3.85 24.15 -20.07
CA ASN A 164 5.23 24.63 -20.00
C ASN A 164 5.69 24.90 -18.55
N VAL A 165 5.33 23.98 -17.65
CA VAL A 165 5.72 24.03 -16.24
C VAL A 165 7.24 23.85 -16.14
N ALA A 166 7.91 24.78 -15.46
CA ALA A 166 9.36 24.85 -15.43
C ALA A 166 9.95 24.76 -14.00
N SER A 167 9.11 24.84 -12.98
CA SER A 167 9.53 24.88 -11.58
C SER A 167 8.71 23.92 -10.72
N GLU A 168 9.37 23.28 -9.75
CA GLU A 168 8.68 22.45 -8.75
C GLU A 168 7.79 23.25 -7.78
N ASN A 169 7.90 24.58 -7.81
CA ASN A 169 7.03 25.47 -7.04
C ASN A 169 5.78 25.89 -7.82
N ASP A 170 5.66 25.52 -9.09
CA ASP A 170 4.50 25.87 -9.90
C ASP A 170 3.25 25.16 -9.38
N PHE A 171 2.12 25.87 -9.42
CA PHE A 171 0.85 25.36 -8.92
C PHE A 171 0.47 24.03 -9.59
N GLU A 172 0.70 23.92 -10.89
CA GLU A 172 0.29 22.77 -11.69
C GLU A 172 0.98 21.48 -11.25
N TRP A 173 2.27 21.56 -10.89
CA TRP A 173 3.01 20.45 -10.28
C TRP A 173 2.65 20.25 -8.80
N THR A 174 2.53 21.33 -8.02
CA THR A 174 2.20 21.22 -6.60
C THR A 174 0.79 20.70 -6.35
N SER A 175 -0.12 20.88 -7.30
CA SER A 175 -1.48 20.38 -7.27
C SER A 175 -1.61 18.88 -7.59
N GLN A 176 -0.52 18.20 -7.95
CA GLN A 176 -0.46 16.74 -8.14
C GLN A 176 -0.14 16.02 -6.82
N LEU A 177 -0.59 14.77 -6.71
CA LEU A 177 -0.27 13.92 -5.58
C LEU A 177 1.13 13.33 -5.79
N ARG A 178 2.08 13.63 -4.90
CA ARG A 178 3.50 13.30 -5.09
C ARG A 178 4.01 12.45 -3.94
N TYR A 179 4.70 11.37 -4.26
CA TYR A 179 5.30 10.46 -3.29
C TYR A 179 6.79 10.75 -3.23
N GLY A 180 7.34 10.88 -2.02
CA GLY A 180 8.78 11.05 -1.85
C GLY A 180 9.26 10.47 -0.54
N TRP A 181 10.53 10.11 -0.49
CA TRP A 181 11.18 9.69 0.75
C TRP A 181 11.53 10.90 1.62
N ASP A 182 11.23 10.84 2.91
CA ASP A 182 11.69 11.81 3.90
C ASP A 182 12.78 11.17 4.75
N SER A 183 14.01 11.68 4.61
CA SER A 183 15.18 11.18 5.32
C SER A 183 15.10 11.43 6.83
N ALA A 184 14.42 12.48 7.29
CA ALA A 184 14.30 12.79 8.71
C ALA A 184 13.29 11.85 9.41
N ARG A 185 12.26 11.41 8.69
CA ARG A 185 11.23 10.49 9.20
C ARG A 185 11.52 9.03 8.89
N GLU A 186 12.56 8.75 8.10
CA GLU A 186 12.87 7.44 7.53
C GLU A 186 11.62 6.75 6.95
N GLY A 187 10.86 7.48 6.13
CA GLY A 187 9.63 6.95 5.54
C GLY A 187 9.13 7.73 4.33
N VAL A 188 8.09 7.18 3.70
CA VAL A 188 7.40 7.75 2.56
C VAL A 188 6.47 8.86 3.05
N VAL A 189 6.51 9.99 2.37
CA VAL A 189 5.65 11.14 2.59
C VAL A 189 4.92 11.44 1.29
N VAL A 190 3.60 11.54 1.40
CA VAL A 190 2.70 11.96 0.32
C VAL A 190 2.46 13.46 0.45
N ARG A 191 2.72 14.20 -0.62
CA ARG A 191 2.63 15.67 -0.67
C ARG A 191 1.63 16.10 -1.73
N MET A 192 0.79 17.06 -1.39
CA MET A 192 -0.14 17.71 -2.32
C MET A 192 -0.44 19.11 -1.83
N LEU A 193 -0.30 20.11 -2.70
CA LEU A 193 -0.34 21.53 -2.35
C LEU A 193 0.61 21.81 -1.18
N ASN A 194 0.08 22.38 -0.10
CA ASN A 194 0.82 22.68 1.13
C ASN A 194 0.75 21.54 2.16
N ALA A 195 -0.01 20.47 1.87
CA ALA A 195 -0.19 19.33 2.77
C ALA A 195 0.90 18.28 2.55
N ALA A 196 1.42 17.75 3.65
CA ALA A 196 2.35 16.63 3.66
C ALA A 196 1.94 15.63 4.75
N LEU A 197 1.72 14.39 4.35
CA LEU A 197 1.31 13.30 5.24
C LEU A 197 2.27 12.13 5.13
N GLY A 198 2.61 11.52 6.27
CA GLY A 198 3.36 10.28 6.28
C GLY A 198 2.48 9.15 5.73
N TYR A 199 3.08 8.27 4.92
CA TYR A 199 2.42 7.07 4.47
C TYR A 199 2.09 6.18 5.68
N GLY A 200 0.86 5.66 5.74
CA GLY A 200 0.35 4.95 6.94
C GLY A 200 0.97 3.58 7.17
N TYR A 201 1.54 2.96 6.13
CA TYR A 201 2.07 1.58 6.15
C TYR A 201 1.04 0.57 6.68
N GLU A 202 -0.23 0.77 6.36
CA GLU A 202 -1.28 -0.21 6.60
C GLU A 202 -1.32 -1.22 5.46
N TYR A 203 -1.45 -2.50 5.77
CA TYR A 203 -1.57 -3.52 4.74
C TYR A 203 -2.98 -3.50 4.17
N LEU A 204 -3.07 -3.22 2.86
CA LEU A 204 -4.32 -3.13 2.10
C LEU A 204 -4.47 -4.30 1.11
N GLY A 205 -3.44 -5.12 0.94
CA GLY A 205 -3.40 -6.18 -0.07
C GLY A 205 -3.33 -5.64 -1.50
N ASN A 206 -3.53 -6.54 -2.47
CA ASN A 206 -3.47 -6.22 -3.90
C ASN A 206 -4.86 -5.98 -4.49
N GLY A 207 -5.55 -5.01 -3.91
CA GLY A 207 -6.88 -4.56 -4.34
C GLY A 207 -6.85 -3.89 -5.72
N GLY A 208 -7.98 -3.94 -6.44
CA GLY A 208 -8.12 -3.24 -7.71
C GLY A 208 -8.02 -1.72 -7.54
N ARG A 209 -7.41 -1.03 -8.50
CA ARG A 209 -7.37 0.44 -8.54
C ARG A 209 -8.43 0.96 -9.50
N LEU A 210 -9.15 2.00 -9.08
CA LEU A 210 -10.07 2.71 -9.95
C LEU A 210 -9.31 3.68 -10.84
N VAL A 211 -9.87 3.92 -12.02
CA VAL A 211 -9.32 4.89 -12.98
C VAL A 211 -9.31 6.27 -12.33
N ILE A 212 -8.13 6.91 -12.33
CA ILE A 212 -7.96 8.26 -11.83
C ILE A 212 -8.43 9.23 -12.91
N THR A 213 -9.36 10.12 -12.55
CA THR A 213 -9.93 11.12 -13.45
C THR A 213 -9.68 12.52 -12.89
N PRO A 214 -9.82 13.60 -13.70
CA PRO A 214 -9.71 14.96 -13.19
C PRO A 214 -10.68 15.29 -12.05
N LEU A 215 -11.81 14.58 -11.95
CA LEU A 215 -12.72 14.71 -10.81
C LEU A 215 -12.12 14.09 -9.55
N THR A 216 -11.50 12.93 -9.67
CA THR A 216 -10.79 12.24 -8.59
C THR A 216 -9.63 13.09 -8.05
N ASP A 217 -8.87 13.75 -8.93
CA ASP A 217 -7.77 14.64 -8.52
C ASP A 217 -8.28 15.83 -7.69
N ARG A 218 -9.43 16.40 -8.06
CA ARG A 218 -10.08 17.45 -7.25
C ARG A 218 -10.50 16.92 -5.89
N CYS A 219 -11.00 15.69 -5.80
CA CYS A 219 -11.30 15.05 -4.52
C CYS A 219 -10.03 14.93 -3.66
N TYR A 220 -8.90 14.48 -4.21
CA TYR A 220 -7.65 14.40 -3.44
C TYR A 220 -7.20 15.76 -2.91
N ARG A 221 -7.25 16.82 -3.73
CA ARG A 221 -6.86 18.18 -3.28
C ARG A 221 -7.69 18.63 -2.10
N THR A 222 -9.01 18.46 -2.18
CA THR A 222 -9.93 18.82 -1.10
C THR A 222 -9.69 17.97 0.15
N LEU A 223 -9.52 16.66 0.00
CA LEU A 223 -9.32 15.75 1.12
C LEU A 223 -7.97 15.96 1.81
N MET A 224 -6.89 16.15 1.04
CA MET A 224 -5.55 16.45 1.55
C MET A 224 -5.53 17.78 2.31
N GLY A 225 -6.18 18.81 1.76
CA GLY A 225 -6.33 20.11 2.42
C GLY A 225 -7.15 20.03 3.72
N ALA A 226 -8.29 19.33 3.69
CA ALA A 226 -9.12 19.12 4.87
C ALA A 226 -8.35 18.36 5.95
N LEU A 227 -7.67 17.28 5.58
CA LEU A 227 -6.89 16.47 6.51
C LEU A 227 -5.72 17.25 7.13
N HIS A 228 -5.04 18.09 6.36
CA HIS A 228 -3.99 18.99 6.87
C HIS A 228 -4.52 19.99 7.91
N LEU A 229 -5.80 20.37 7.81
CA LEU A 229 -6.49 21.25 8.74
C LEU A 229 -7.25 20.50 9.86
N ASN A 230 -7.08 19.18 9.97
CA ASN A 230 -7.83 18.31 10.89
C ASN A 230 -9.37 18.40 10.70
N LEU A 231 -9.83 18.61 9.46
CA LEU A 231 -11.23 18.64 9.07
C LEU A 231 -11.63 17.35 8.34
N GLY A 232 -12.92 17.01 8.42
CA GLY A 232 -13.51 15.99 7.55
C GLY A 232 -13.75 16.54 6.13
N GLY A 233 -13.81 15.65 5.15
CA GLY A 233 -14.16 16.00 3.76
C GLY A 233 -15.50 15.40 3.34
N ALA A 234 -16.32 16.21 2.65
CA ALA A 234 -17.59 15.79 2.08
C ALA A 234 -17.60 16.08 0.57
N PRO A 235 -16.99 15.22 -0.27
CA PRO A 235 -17.08 15.37 -1.72
C PRO A 235 -18.51 15.04 -2.16
N GLU A 236 -19.20 16.00 -2.77
CA GLU A 236 -20.55 15.81 -3.31
C GLU A 236 -20.53 15.60 -4.83
N GLY A 237 -21.31 14.63 -5.30
CA GLY A 237 -21.46 14.31 -6.73
C GLY A 237 -22.55 13.27 -6.99
N PRO A 238 -22.94 13.04 -8.25
CA PRO A 238 -23.93 12.02 -8.60
C PRO A 238 -23.41 10.60 -8.29
N ALA A 239 -24.32 9.68 -7.95
CA ALA A 239 -24.02 8.34 -7.39
C ALA A 239 -23.02 7.46 -8.18
N ALA A 240 -22.71 7.78 -9.44
CA ALA A 240 -21.77 7.05 -10.29
C ALA A 240 -20.32 7.59 -10.27
N THR A 241 -19.99 8.61 -9.46
CA THR A 241 -18.68 9.30 -9.49
C THR A 241 -17.61 8.76 -8.50
N ALA A 242 -17.75 7.51 -8.03
CA ALA A 242 -16.76 6.85 -7.15
C ALA A 242 -16.41 7.62 -5.86
N LEU A 243 -17.39 8.33 -5.29
CA LEU A 243 -17.21 9.22 -4.13
C LEU A 243 -16.72 8.49 -2.88
N THR A 244 -17.32 7.34 -2.56
CA THR A 244 -16.93 6.50 -1.40
C THR A 244 -15.60 5.77 -1.62
N THR A 245 -15.22 5.59 -2.88
CA THR A 245 -14.08 4.75 -3.28
C THR A 245 -12.77 5.51 -3.44
N SER A 246 -12.82 6.85 -3.42
CA SER A 246 -11.63 7.72 -3.46
C SER A 246 -10.68 7.54 -2.26
N ARG A 247 -11.15 6.91 -1.17
CA ARG A 247 -10.32 6.49 -0.02
C ARG A 247 -9.26 5.44 -0.41
N TRP A 248 -9.50 4.67 -1.48
CA TRP A 248 -8.69 3.52 -1.89
C TRP A 248 -7.56 3.84 -2.87
N CYS A 249 -7.37 5.12 -3.20
CA CYS A 249 -6.42 5.54 -4.22
C CYS A 249 -5.24 6.37 -3.69
N ALA A 250 -5.14 6.58 -2.37
CA ALA A 250 -3.99 7.17 -1.70
C ALA A 250 -3.26 6.13 -0.84
#